data_AF-B3RXM6-F1
#
_entry.id   AF-B3RXM6-F1
#
_cell.length_a   1.000
_cell.length_b   1.000
_cell.length_c   1.000
_cell.angle_alpha   90.00
_cell.angle_beta   90.00
_cell.angle_gamma   90.00
#
_symmetry.space_group_name_H-M   'P 1'
#
loop_
_entity.id
_entity.type
_entity.pdbx_description
1 polymer ?
#
loop_
_entity_poly.entity_id
_entity_poly.type
_entity_poly.pdbx_seq_one_letter_code
_entity_poly.pdbx_strand_id
1 'polypeptide(L)'
;MESRIDPTHANPQTNMVINPNTNAFGVHDAMRFGPAKVRTTTGPNHPLYQSELQHAKNAEEMNLSLMKRVQGAHGPFKLHMERSVASKMHRLPGMHSHMVALDCLMGTDETIDFEDFLGGRFATMIRTHY
;
A
#
# COMPACT_ATOMS: atom_id res chain seq x y z
N MET A 1 -31.26 -51.13 17.09
CA MET A 1 -31.44 -50.63 18.46
C MET A 1 -30.96 -49.21 18.49
N GLU A 2 -31.86 -48.28 18.18
CA GLU A 2 -31.75 -46.86 18.48
C GLU A 2 -31.22 -46.62 19.90
N SER A 3 -30.31 -45.65 20.05
CA SER A 3 -30.32 -44.81 21.26
C SER A 3 -29.66 -43.44 21.01
N ARG A 4 -30.55 -42.45 20.87
CA ARG A 4 -30.49 -41.07 21.36
C ARG A 4 -29.43 -40.12 20.79
N ILE A 5 -29.96 -39.20 19.99
CA ILE A 5 -29.49 -37.82 19.84
C ILE A 5 -29.68 -37.11 21.19
N ASP A 6 -28.62 -36.56 21.77
CA ASP A 6 -28.73 -35.59 22.86
C ASP A 6 -28.81 -34.17 22.27
N PRO A 7 -29.85 -33.37 22.57
CA PRO A 7 -29.97 -31.99 22.14
C PRO A 7 -29.27 -31.06 23.15
N THR A 8 -28.99 -29.84 22.72
CA THR A 8 -28.39 -28.73 23.50
C THR A 8 -26.87 -28.88 23.66
N HIS A 9 -26.03 -27.98 23.14
CA HIS A 9 -26.04 -26.56 23.43
C HIS A 9 -25.83 -25.77 22.13
N ALA A 10 -26.90 -25.12 21.66
CA ALA A 10 -26.75 -24.03 20.71
C ALA A 10 -26.02 -22.89 21.43
N ASN A 11 -24.76 -22.65 21.08
CA ASN A 11 -24.21 -21.32 21.26
C ASN A 11 -24.18 -20.66 19.89
N PRO A 12 -25.28 -20.02 19.45
CA PRO A 12 -25.12 -18.97 18.47
C PRO A 12 -24.48 -17.82 19.23
N GLN A 13 -23.14 -17.83 19.32
CA GLN A 13 -22.47 -16.54 19.24
C GLN A 13 -22.74 -16.05 17.83
N THR A 14 -23.94 -15.48 17.67
CA THR A 14 -24.15 -14.42 16.71
C THR A 14 -23.13 -13.38 17.16
N ASN A 15 -21.92 -13.49 16.62
CA ASN A 15 -21.00 -12.39 16.51
C ASN A 15 -21.76 -11.40 15.63
N MET A 16 -22.69 -10.67 16.26
CA MET A 16 -23.15 -9.40 15.77
C MET A 16 -21.84 -8.65 15.67
N VAL A 17 -21.32 -8.53 14.45
CA VAL A 17 -20.26 -7.58 14.16
C VAL A 17 -20.92 -6.24 14.49
N ILE A 18 -20.83 -5.82 15.75
CA ILE A 18 -21.28 -4.53 16.20
C ILE A 18 -20.32 -3.59 15.49
N ASN A 19 -20.73 -3.15 14.30
CA ASN A 19 -20.01 -2.11 13.61
C ASN A 19 -20.07 -0.91 14.56
N PRO A 20 -18.93 -0.46 15.11
CA PRO A 20 -18.90 0.57 16.15
C PRO A 20 -19.52 1.89 15.69
N ASN A 21 -19.75 2.03 14.38
CA ASN A 21 -20.32 3.22 13.74
C ASN A 21 -21.85 3.14 13.58
N THR A 22 -22.52 2.09 14.07
CA THR A 22 -23.98 1.89 13.94
C THR A 22 -24.70 2.07 15.27
N ASN A 23 -25.90 2.66 15.23
CA ASN A 23 -26.75 2.85 16.40
C ASN A 23 -27.53 1.56 16.76
N ALA A 24 -28.29 1.59 17.86
CA ALA A 24 -29.10 0.46 18.33
C ALA A 24 -30.14 -0.06 17.31
N PHE A 25 -30.40 0.70 16.24
CA PHE A 25 -31.31 0.35 15.14
C PHE A 25 -30.57 -0.07 13.86
N GLY A 26 -29.25 -0.26 13.91
CA GLY A 26 -28.43 -0.67 12.76
C GLY A 26 -28.17 0.43 11.72
N VAL A 27 -28.53 1.68 12.02
CA VAL A 27 -28.29 2.84 11.14
C VAL A 27 -26.96 3.50 11.50
N HIS A 28 -26.20 3.99 10.52
CA HIS A 28 -24.95 4.72 10.74
C HIS A 28 -25.18 5.98 11.60
N ASP A 29 -24.44 6.11 12.70
CA ASP A 29 -24.52 7.27 13.59
C ASP A 29 -23.69 8.43 13.02
N ALA A 30 -24.35 9.27 12.22
CA ALA A 30 -23.71 10.39 11.54
C ALA A 30 -23.27 11.52 12.47
N MET A 31 -23.86 11.64 13.67
CA MET A 31 -23.54 12.73 14.60
C MET A 31 -22.22 12.51 15.31
N ARG A 32 -21.86 11.25 15.59
CA ARG A 32 -20.59 10.90 16.24
C ARG A 32 -19.49 10.57 15.23
N PHE A 33 -19.83 9.95 14.10
CA PHE A 33 -18.87 9.40 13.13
C PHE A 33 -18.87 10.12 11.77
N GLY A 34 -19.64 11.19 11.61
CA GLY A 34 -19.79 11.93 10.35
C GLY A 34 -20.70 11.22 9.32
N PRO A 35 -21.04 11.86 8.19
CA PRO A 35 -21.95 11.27 7.19
C PRO A 35 -21.41 9.95 6.63
N ALA A 36 -22.32 8.99 6.39
CA ALA A 36 -21.97 7.67 5.88
C ALA A 36 -21.27 7.76 4.52
N LYS A 37 -20.07 7.18 4.39
CA LYS A 37 -19.39 7.07 3.09
C LYS A 37 -19.80 5.76 2.41
N VAL A 38 -20.25 5.84 1.15
CA VAL A 38 -20.66 4.69 0.32
C VAL A 38 -19.54 3.64 0.17
N ARG A 39 -18.27 4.08 0.16
CA ARG A 39 -17.10 3.20 0.06
C ARG A 39 -16.92 2.29 1.29
N THR A 40 -17.41 2.70 2.47
CA THR A 40 -17.37 1.90 3.71
C THR A 40 -18.54 0.93 3.82
N THR A 41 -19.59 1.11 3.03
CA THR A 41 -20.81 0.27 3.04
C THR A 41 -20.84 -0.74 1.90
N THR A 42 -19.85 -0.70 0.99
CA THR A 42 -19.73 -1.69 -0.08
C THR A 42 -19.27 -3.01 0.54
N GLY A 43 -19.85 -4.13 0.11
CA GLY A 43 -19.64 -5.46 0.69
C GLY A 43 -18.17 -5.93 0.73
N PRO A 44 -17.90 -7.17 1.20
CA PRO A 44 -16.55 -7.65 1.41
C PRO A 44 -15.68 -7.45 0.17
N ASN A 45 -14.63 -6.63 0.31
CA ASN A 45 -13.65 -6.41 -0.74
C ASN A 45 -12.96 -7.75 -1.07
N HIS A 46 -12.61 -7.94 -2.34
CA HIS A 46 -11.85 -9.11 -2.77
C HIS A 46 -10.58 -9.29 -1.90
N PRO A 47 -10.20 -10.52 -1.49
CA PRO A 47 -9.03 -10.73 -0.63
C PRO A 47 -7.73 -10.14 -1.21
N LEU A 48 -7.59 -10.08 -2.54
CA LEU A 48 -6.44 -9.44 -3.19
C LEU A 48 -6.52 -7.91 -3.29
N TYR A 49 -7.68 -7.27 -3.06
CA TYR A 49 -7.82 -5.83 -3.25
C TYR A 49 -6.79 -5.03 -2.44
N GLN A 50 -6.55 -5.42 -1.19
CA GLN A 50 -5.54 -4.77 -0.34
C GLN A 50 -4.10 -5.03 -0.82
N SER A 51 -3.85 -6.23 -1.36
CA SER A 51 -2.54 -6.61 -1.92
C SER A 51 -2.23 -5.80 -3.18
N GLU A 52 -3.18 -5.70 -4.11
CA GLU A 52 -3.03 -4.94 -5.36
C GLU A 52 -2.79 -3.46 -5.07
N LEU A 53 -3.51 -2.89 -4.09
CA LEU A 53 -3.30 -1.51 -3.67
C LEU A 53 -1.88 -1.24 -3.15
N GLN A 54 -1.22 -2.26 -2.58
CA GLN A 54 0.13 -2.16 -1.99
C GLN A 54 1.19 -2.93 -2.80
N HIS A 55 0.89 -3.30 -4.04
CA HIS A 55 1.71 -4.21 -4.83
C HIS A 55 3.18 -3.79 -4.91
N ALA A 56 3.44 -2.53 -5.28
CA ALA A 56 4.81 -2.00 -5.42
C ALA A 56 5.62 -2.08 -4.13
N LYS A 57 5.02 -1.67 -3.00
CA LYS A 57 5.67 -1.72 -1.68
C LYS A 57 5.95 -3.17 -1.26
N ASN A 58 4.98 -4.06 -1.47
CA ASN A 58 5.11 -5.47 -1.10
C ASN A 58 6.21 -6.16 -1.94
N ALA A 59 6.30 -5.84 -3.23
CA ALA A 59 7.35 -6.35 -4.12
C ALA A 59 8.74 -5.88 -3.67
N GLU A 60 8.88 -4.59 -3.30
CA GLU A 60 10.13 -4.05 -2.77
C GLU A 60 10.51 -4.72 -1.44
N GLU A 61 9.57 -4.86 -0.51
CA GLU A 61 9.81 -5.49 0.79
C GLU A 61 10.23 -6.96 0.64
N MET A 62 9.61 -7.67 -0.30
CA MET A 62 9.99 -9.03 -0.66
C MET A 62 11.43 -9.10 -1.19
N ASN A 63 11.81 -8.18 -2.10
CA ASN A 63 13.15 -8.13 -2.66
C ASN A 63 14.21 -7.79 -1.59
N LEU A 64 13.97 -6.78 -0.75
CA LEU A 64 14.85 -6.43 0.36
C LEU A 64 14.99 -7.58 1.38
N SER A 65 13.89 -8.30 1.64
CA SER A 65 13.90 -9.49 2.50
C SER A 65 14.73 -10.63 1.90
N LEU A 66 14.63 -10.84 0.58
CA LEU A 66 15.47 -11.81 -0.13
C LEU A 66 16.95 -11.40 -0.09
N MET A 67 17.25 -10.14 -0.40
CA MET A 67 18.60 -9.58 -0.33
C MET A 67 19.21 -9.75 1.05
N LYS A 68 18.43 -9.50 2.12
CA LYS A 68 18.85 -9.75 3.50
C LYS A 68 19.17 -11.22 3.77
N ARG A 69 18.42 -12.17 3.20
CA ARG A 69 18.67 -13.61 3.37
C ARG A 69 19.94 -14.05 2.64
N VAL A 70 20.18 -13.52 1.45
CA VAL A 70 21.32 -13.91 0.59
C VAL A 70 22.62 -13.24 1.05
N GLN A 71 22.58 -11.94 1.32
CA GLN A 71 23.77 -11.12 1.60
C GLN A 71 23.92 -10.83 3.10
N GLY A 72 22.86 -10.94 3.89
CA GLY A 72 22.84 -10.51 5.30
C GLY A 72 22.32 -9.08 5.49
N ALA A 73 22.34 -8.57 6.72
CA ALA A 73 21.75 -7.28 7.07
C ALA A 73 22.40 -6.06 6.36
N HIS A 74 23.66 -6.19 5.93
CA HIS A 74 24.39 -5.11 5.26
C HIS A 74 23.90 -4.85 3.82
N GLY A 75 23.34 -5.87 3.14
CA GLY A 75 22.83 -5.75 1.78
C GLY A 75 21.76 -4.66 1.63
N PRO A 76 20.59 -4.80 2.28
CA PRO A 76 19.54 -3.78 2.20
C PRO A 76 19.99 -2.43 2.78
N PHE A 77 20.85 -2.41 3.81
CA PHE A 77 21.37 -1.16 4.38
C PHE A 77 22.22 -0.38 3.36
N LYS A 78 23.12 -1.07 2.65
CA LYS A 78 23.93 -0.49 1.57
C LYS A 78 23.03 0.08 0.47
N LEU A 79 22.04 -0.68 0.01
CA LEU A 79 21.10 -0.23 -1.02
C LEU A 79 20.31 1.02 -0.59
N HIS A 80 19.83 1.05 0.66
CA HIS A 80 19.16 2.24 1.20
C HIS A 80 20.08 3.46 1.27
N MET A 81 21.35 3.27 1.66
CA MET A 81 22.33 4.36 1.65
C MET A 81 22.59 4.87 0.23
N GLU A 82 22.79 3.97 -0.74
CA GLU A 82 23.00 4.33 -2.14
C GLU A 82 21.82 5.13 -2.70
N ARG A 83 20.59 4.70 -2.44
CA ARG A 83 19.37 5.43 -2.83
C ARG A 83 19.30 6.81 -2.18
N SER A 84 19.65 6.94 -0.90
CA SER A 84 19.69 8.23 -0.20
C SER A 84 20.72 9.18 -0.80
N VAL A 85 21.89 8.66 -1.19
CA VAL A 85 22.94 9.43 -1.87
C VAL A 85 22.49 9.82 -3.29
N ALA A 86 21.92 8.89 -4.05
CA ALA A 86 21.47 9.12 -5.42
C ALA A 86 20.27 10.09 -5.51
N SER A 87 19.43 10.14 -4.47
CA SER A 87 18.32 11.09 -4.37
C SER A 87 18.81 12.55 -4.26
N LYS A 88 20.01 12.78 -3.69
CA LYS A 88 20.58 14.12 -3.58
C LYS A 88 21.21 14.54 -4.91
N MET A 89 20.63 15.56 -5.54
CA MET A 89 21.20 16.17 -6.74
C MET A 89 22.39 17.06 -6.39
N HIS A 90 23.56 16.77 -6.94
CA HIS A 90 24.76 17.62 -6.82
C HIS A 90 25.19 18.21 -8.18
N ARG A 91 24.23 18.54 -9.04
CA ARG A 91 24.52 19.12 -10.37
C ARG A 91 24.73 20.63 -10.26
N LEU A 92 25.46 21.17 -11.23
CA LEU A 92 25.68 22.61 -11.33
C LEU A 92 24.34 23.37 -11.43
N PRO A 93 24.22 24.56 -10.82
CA PRO A 93 23.06 25.42 -11.00
C PRO A 93 22.80 25.70 -12.49
N GLY A 94 21.55 25.52 -12.93
CA GLY A 94 21.13 25.77 -14.31
C GLY A 94 21.10 24.54 -15.23
N MET A 95 21.51 23.36 -14.77
CA MET A 95 21.37 22.12 -15.54
C MET A 95 20.16 21.31 -15.07
N HIS A 96 19.30 20.91 -16.00
CA HIS A 96 18.19 20.02 -15.71
C HIS A 96 18.72 18.66 -15.24
N SER A 97 18.16 18.19 -14.14
CA SER A 97 18.51 16.93 -13.52
C SER A 97 17.42 15.90 -13.80
N HIS A 98 17.87 14.72 -14.21
CA HIS A 98 17.05 13.52 -14.22
C HIS A 98 17.62 12.57 -13.16
N MET A 99 16.75 11.91 -12.40
CA MET A 99 17.12 11.04 -11.27
C MET A 99 17.54 9.64 -11.72
N VAL A 100 18.22 9.52 -12.87
CA VAL A 100 18.53 8.24 -13.54
C VAL A 100 19.23 7.25 -12.60
N ALA A 101 20.21 7.72 -11.82
CA ALA A 101 20.90 6.84 -10.87
C ALA A 101 19.98 6.31 -9.77
N LEU A 102 19.01 7.12 -9.32
CA LEU A 102 18.01 6.66 -8.37
C LEU A 102 17.02 5.69 -9.03
N ASP A 103 16.58 5.99 -10.26
CA ASP A 103 15.67 5.14 -11.02
C ASP A 103 16.28 3.73 -11.22
N CYS A 104 17.56 3.63 -11.60
CA CYS A 104 18.27 2.35 -11.69
C CYS A 104 18.35 1.58 -10.36
N LEU A 105 18.60 2.29 -9.24
CA LEU A 105 18.65 1.65 -7.91
C LEU A 105 17.27 1.24 -7.39
N MET A 106 16.20 1.84 -7.91
CA MET A 106 14.82 1.48 -7.63
C MET A 106 14.30 0.40 -8.59
N GLY A 107 14.98 0.16 -9.71
CA GLY A 107 14.57 -0.78 -10.76
C GLY A 107 13.39 -0.26 -11.59
N THR A 108 13.10 1.04 -11.53
CA THR A 108 12.00 1.64 -12.30
C THR A 108 12.38 1.83 -13.77
N ASP A 109 13.66 1.81 -14.11
CA ASP A 109 14.19 1.91 -15.49
C ASP A 109 13.94 0.66 -16.33
N GLU A 110 13.66 -0.48 -15.70
CA GLU A 110 13.36 -1.75 -16.38
C GLU A 110 11.90 -1.88 -16.83
N THR A 111 11.03 -0.99 -16.35
CA THR A 111 9.57 -1.06 -16.56
C THR A 111 9.05 0.24 -17.13
N ILE A 112 7.93 0.15 -17.86
CA ILE A 112 7.27 1.32 -18.43
C ILE A 112 5.85 1.41 -17.88
N ASP A 113 5.49 2.56 -17.32
CA ASP A 113 4.16 2.80 -16.76
C ASP A 113 3.39 3.84 -17.58
N PHE A 114 2.09 3.98 -17.32
CA PHE A 114 1.20 4.86 -18.07
C PHE A 114 1.68 6.33 -18.08
N GLU A 115 2.36 6.74 -17.01
CA GLU A 115 2.89 8.09 -16.81
C GLU A 115 4.05 8.42 -17.76
N ASP A 116 4.80 7.41 -18.22
CA ASP A 116 5.89 7.58 -19.18
C ASP A 116 5.34 7.90 -20.58
N PHE A 117 4.20 7.31 -20.95
CA PHE A 117 3.54 7.57 -22.23
C PHE A 117 2.78 8.90 -22.26
N LEU A 118 2.12 9.26 -21.15
CA LEU A 118 1.29 10.47 -21.06
C LEU A 118 2.07 11.72 -20.61
N GLY A 119 3.40 11.64 -20.53
CA GLY A 119 4.27 12.78 -20.23
C GLY A 119 4.20 13.27 -18.78
N GLY A 120 3.77 12.42 -17.85
CA GLY A 120 3.54 12.78 -16.45
C GLY A 120 4.81 13.29 -15.73
N ARG A 121 6.00 12.83 -16.14
CA ARG A 121 7.27 13.24 -15.52
C ARG A 121 7.86 14.54 -16.11
N PHE A 122 7.45 14.96 -17.33
CA PHE A 122 7.91 16.19 -17.99
C PHE A 122 7.17 17.47 -17.53
N ALA A 123 6.03 17.35 -16.85
CA ALA A 123 5.29 18.51 -16.32
C ALA A 123 5.97 19.18 -15.10
N THR A 124 7.05 18.61 -14.56
CA THR A 124 7.79 19.17 -13.42
C THR A 124 8.55 20.46 -13.76
N MET A 125 8.69 20.80 -15.06
CA MET A 125 9.44 21.98 -15.51
C MET A 125 8.77 23.33 -15.16
N ILE A 126 7.55 23.34 -14.59
CA ILE A 126 6.85 24.57 -14.17
C ILE A 126 6.86 24.74 -12.63
N ARG A 127 7.52 23.85 -11.87
CA ARG A 127 7.55 23.92 -10.39
C ARG A 127 8.92 24.27 -9.81
N THR A 128 9.65 25.16 -10.47
CA THR A 128 10.70 25.98 -9.86
C THR A 128 10.39 27.44 -10.15
N HIS A 129 9.41 27.98 -9.41
CA HIS A 129 9.27 29.42 -9.19
C HIS A 129 9.60 29.66 -7.73
N TYR A 130 10.70 30.40 -7.51
CA TYR A 130 11.24 30.94 -6.25
C TYR A 130 11.28 30.01 -5.02
#